data_AF-A0A960LQH9-F1
#
_entry.id   AF-A0A960LQH9-F1
#
_cell.length_a   1.000
_cell.length_b   1.000
_cell.length_c   1.000
_cell.angle_alpha   90.00
_cell.angle_beta   90.00
_cell.angle_gamma   90.00
#
_symmetry.space_group_name_H-M   'P 1'
#
loop_
_entity.id
_entity.type
_entity.pdbx_description
1 polymer ?
#
loop_
_entity_poly.entity_id
_entity_poly.type
_entity_poly.pdbx_seq_one_letter_code
_entity_poly.pdbx_strand_id
1 'polypeptide(L)'
;TESNNHSPALFMMNCGVPRMGLPCVGSWVTYGLGSESRNLPAFVVMSDPLDRGLPKGSAANWGAGFLPSVYQGTWLKPKGDPIDNLHRPAHMNDAQQQRQLALLKKLNGEHAENHPGDAELDARIKSFELAYRMQNSAPEALDIEREPEHIKKLYGIGEKNCDHFARQCLTARRMVERGVRFVQIYSGGMENQRSWDGHSDIQGNHGQFAGETDTPIAGLLTDLEQRGLLKDTLVVWGGEFGRLPLSQKSAKPGRDHNPHCFTTWMAGGGIKGGVSYGESDEIGHHAAVDKVHVNDLHATILHQLGFDHEKLTYVYNGRRFRLTDVAGKVIHPIVA
;
A
#
# COMPACT_ATOMS: atom_id res chain seq x y z
N THR A 1 3.69 11.21 -13.91
CA THR A 1 4.94 11.05 -13.14
C THR A 1 6.09 11.66 -13.92
N GLU A 2 7.29 11.70 -13.34
CA GLU A 2 8.47 12.31 -13.98
C GLU A 2 9.39 11.28 -14.66
N SER A 3 9.06 9.99 -14.58
CA SER A 3 9.92 8.90 -15.04
C SER A 3 9.14 7.89 -15.87
N ASN A 4 9.71 7.52 -17.01
CA ASN A 4 9.26 6.38 -17.83
C ASN A 4 9.88 5.05 -17.39
N ASN A 5 10.65 5.02 -16.30
CA ASN A 5 11.17 3.79 -15.71
C ASN A 5 10.37 3.46 -14.45
N HIS A 6 10.00 2.18 -14.29
CA HIS A 6 9.19 1.69 -13.20
C HIS A 6 9.75 2.02 -11.82
N SER A 7 11.03 1.73 -11.50
CA SER A 7 11.50 1.92 -10.12
C SER A 7 11.40 3.39 -9.69
N PRO A 8 11.90 4.39 -10.45
CA PRO A 8 11.71 5.79 -10.08
C PRO A 8 10.24 6.24 -10.13
N ALA A 9 9.42 5.72 -11.04
CA ALA A 9 8.00 6.07 -11.12
C ALA A 9 7.19 5.49 -9.94
N LEU A 10 7.52 4.28 -9.49
CA LEU A 10 6.95 3.67 -8.28
C LEU A 10 7.41 4.41 -7.02
N PHE A 11 8.68 4.84 -6.95
CA PHE A 11 9.12 5.73 -5.85
C PHE A 11 8.37 7.06 -5.87
N MET A 12 8.09 7.61 -7.06
CA MET A 12 7.26 8.82 -7.15
C MET A 12 5.86 8.55 -6.59
N MET A 13 5.21 7.48 -7.03
CA MET A 13 3.85 7.15 -6.61
C MET A 13 3.76 6.84 -5.11
N ASN A 14 4.78 6.20 -4.56
CA ASN A 14 4.78 5.79 -3.16
C ASN A 14 5.41 6.82 -2.21
N CYS A 15 6.37 7.63 -2.64
CA CYS A 15 7.17 8.49 -1.76
C CYS A 15 7.13 9.98 -2.14
N GLY A 16 6.44 10.33 -3.23
CA GLY A 16 6.27 11.72 -3.69
C GLY A 16 7.48 12.29 -4.43
N VAL A 17 8.54 11.50 -4.59
CA VAL A 17 9.76 11.86 -5.33
C VAL A 17 10.33 10.62 -6.06
N PRO A 18 10.98 10.77 -7.23
CA PRO A 18 11.42 9.64 -8.04
C PRO A 18 12.78 9.06 -7.58
N ARG A 19 13.00 8.98 -6.26
CA ARG A 19 14.26 8.49 -5.66
C ARG A 19 13.99 7.59 -4.46
N MET A 20 14.86 6.59 -4.30
CA MET A 20 14.83 5.68 -3.16
C MET A 20 15.19 6.39 -1.85
N GLY A 21 14.73 5.86 -0.73
CA GLY A 21 15.17 6.24 0.61
C GLY A 21 14.29 7.27 1.32
N LEU A 22 13.21 7.72 0.66
CA LEU A 22 12.20 8.57 1.30
C LEU A 22 11.05 7.73 1.89
N PRO A 23 10.43 8.21 2.98
CA PRO A 23 9.28 7.54 3.56
C PRO A 23 8.11 7.50 2.59
N CYS A 24 7.47 6.35 2.47
CA CYS A 24 6.31 6.18 1.61
C CYS A 24 5.02 6.76 2.22
N VAL A 25 3.93 6.85 1.44
CA VAL A 25 2.61 7.35 1.86
C VAL A 25 2.14 6.63 3.13
N GLY A 26 2.21 5.29 3.17
CA GLY A 26 1.80 4.51 4.33
C GLY A 26 2.59 4.84 5.60
N SER A 27 3.88 5.13 5.47
CA SER A 27 4.74 5.56 6.59
C SER A 27 4.37 6.97 7.09
N TRP A 28 4.09 7.92 6.18
CA TRP A 28 3.60 9.25 6.57
C TRP A 28 2.22 9.20 7.24
N VAL A 29 1.32 8.38 6.70
CA VAL A 29 -0.03 8.20 7.25
C VAL A 29 0.03 7.62 8.65
N THR A 30 0.82 6.58 8.87
CA THR A 30 0.97 5.97 10.20
C THR A 30 1.78 6.83 11.17
N TYR A 31 2.72 7.65 10.67
CA TYR A 31 3.38 8.68 11.47
C TYR A 31 2.38 9.73 11.99
N GLY A 32 1.49 10.22 11.12
CA GLY A 32 0.49 11.21 11.48
C GLY A 32 -0.65 10.67 12.35
N LEU A 33 -1.22 9.51 12.00
CA LEU A 33 -2.42 8.94 12.65
C LEU A 33 -2.10 8.00 13.82
N GLY A 34 -0.86 7.51 13.91
CA GLY A 34 -0.50 6.43 14.82
C GLY A 34 -1.17 5.10 14.43
N SER A 35 -1.53 4.31 15.44
CA SER A 35 -2.21 3.01 15.29
C SER A 35 -3.45 2.97 16.18
N GLU A 36 -4.57 2.48 15.66
CA GLU A 36 -5.75 2.13 16.49
C GLU A 36 -5.65 0.73 17.06
N SER A 37 -4.97 -0.16 16.34
CA SER A 37 -4.73 -1.52 16.82
C SER A 37 -3.54 -1.58 17.76
N ARG A 38 -3.72 -2.32 18.86
CA ARG A 38 -2.61 -2.74 19.73
C ARG A 38 -2.01 -4.08 19.30
N ASN A 39 -2.67 -4.82 18.41
CA ASN A 39 -2.30 -6.21 18.13
C ASN A 39 -1.97 -6.46 16.65
N LEU A 40 -2.18 -5.48 15.78
CA LEU A 40 -1.86 -5.53 14.36
C LEU A 40 -0.99 -4.33 13.96
N PRO A 41 -0.18 -4.47 12.91
CA PRO A 41 0.60 -3.36 12.38
C PRO A 41 -0.32 -2.27 11.82
N ALA A 42 0.10 -1.02 11.93
CA ALA A 42 -0.65 0.11 11.38
C ALA A 42 -0.56 0.20 9.85
N PHE A 43 0.49 -0.37 9.26
CA PHE A 43 0.74 -0.40 7.82
C PHE A 43 1.05 -1.84 7.35
N VAL A 44 0.18 -2.38 6.50
CA VAL A 44 0.28 -3.73 5.91
C VAL A 44 0.52 -3.63 4.40
N VAL A 45 1.36 -4.52 3.88
CA VAL A 45 1.67 -4.63 2.44
C VAL A 45 1.48 -6.06 1.96
N MET A 46 0.77 -6.24 0.85
CA MET A 46 0.57 -7.53 0.18
C MET A 46 1.09 -7.46 -1.25
N SER A 47 1.92 -8.42 -1.64
CA SER A 47 2.46 -8.54 -3.00
C SER A 47 1.78 -9.65 -3.79
N ASP A 48 1.88 -9.62 -5.12
CA ASP A 48 1.30 -10.65 -5.99
C ASP A 48 1.73 -12.08 -5.55
N PRO A 49 0.78 -12.99 -5.30
CA PRO A 49 1.03 -14.33 -4.79
C PRO A 49 1.37 -15.38 -5.86
N LEU A 50 1.28 -15.04 -7.15
CA LEU A 50 1.51 -15.94 -8.28
C LEU A 50 2.99 -16.05 -8.68
N ASP A 51 3.89 -15.91 -7.70
CA ASP A 51 5.35 -15.91 -7.84
C ASP A 51 5.89 -14.90 -8.87
N ARG A 52 5.13 -13.86 -9.22
CA ARG A 52 5.50 -12.84 -10.22
C ARG A 52 6.63 -11.92 -9.78
N GLY A 53 7.08 -12.07 -8.53
CA GLY A 53 8.11 -11.25 -7.90
C GLY A 53 7.50 -10.04 -7.20
N LEU A 54 8.36 -9.26 -6.55
CA LEU A 54 7.99 -7.99 -5.95
C LEU A 54 7.89 -6.89 -7.03
N PRO A 55 7.16 -5.79 -6.78
CA PRO A 55 7.22 -4.63 -7.65
C PRO A 55 8.68 -4.16 -7.80
N LYS A 56 9.02 -3.59 -8.96
CA LYS A 56 10.37 -3.04 -9.21
C LYS A 56 10.74 -2.03 -8.10
N GLY A 57 11.94 -2.17 -7.53
CA GLY A 57 12.34 -1.44 -6.31
C GLY A 57 12.08 -2.20 -5.00
N SER A 58 11.37 -3.33 -5.04
CA SER A 58 11.15 -4.24 -3.90
C SER A 58 10.64 -3.49 -2.66
N ALA A 59 11.14 -3.84 -1.47
CA ALA A 59 10.70 -3.27 -0.20
C ALA A 59 10.94 -1.76 -0.04
N ALA A 60 11.74 -1.15 -0.91
CA ALA A 60 11.94 0.30 -0.88
C ALA A 60 10.67 1.09 -1.23
N ASN A 61 9.69 0.46 -1.89
CA ASN A 61 8.40 1.10 -2.21
C ASN A 61 7.50 1.32 -0.98
N TRP A 62 7.70 0.56 0.11
CA TRP A 62 6.92 0.70 1.36
C TRP A 62 7.83 0.98 2.56
N GLY A 63 8.94 1.68 2.30
CA GLY A 63 9.95 2.01 3.29
C GLY A 63 9.55 3.14 4.23
N ALA A 64 10.01 3.07 5.48
CA ALA A 64 9.98 4.19 6.43
C ALA A 64 10.99 5.31 6.07
N GLY A 65 11.97 5.03 5.20
CA GLY A 65 13.01 5.98 4.86
C GLY A 65 13.77 6.45 6.11
N PHE A 66 13.75 7.76 6.36
CA PHE A 66 14.34 8.36 7.56
C PHE A 66 13.35 8.48 8.74
N LEU A 67 12.08 8.09 8.58
CA LEU A 67 11.17 7.99 9.73
C LEU A 67 11.57 6.78 10.60
N PRO A 68 11.23 6.79 11.90
CA PRO A 68 11.47 5.63 12.76
C PRO A 68 10.91 4.34 12.17
N SER A 69 11.65 3.23 12.33
CA SER A 69 11.33 1.95 11.67
C SER A 69 9.99 1.33 12.10
N VAL A 70 9.36 1.83 13.17
CA VAL A 70 7.99 1.44 13.57
C VAL A 70 6.93 1.81 12.50
N TYR A 71 7.25 2.75 11.59
CA TYR A 71 6.38 3.15 10.47
C TYR A 71 6.67 2.40 9.17
N GLN A 72 7.53 1.38 9.22
CA GLN A 72 7.83 0.51 8.08
C GLN A 72 6.61 -0.35 7.73
N GLY A 73 6.33 -0.51 6.43
CA GLY A 73 5.27 -1.42 5.98
C GLY A 73 5.59 -2.87 6.36
N THR A 74 4.64 -3.52 7.03
CA THR A 74 4.73 -4.96 7.35
C THR A 74 4.26 -5.76 6.13
N TRP A 75 5.21 -6.39 5.44
CA TRP A 75 4.92 -7.23 4.29
C TRP A 75 4.37 -8.58 4.74
N LEU A 76 3.19 -8.94 4.24
CA LEU A 76 2.58 -10.25 4.43
C LEU A 76 3.02 -11.16 3.28
N LYS A 77 3.76 -12.22 3.61
CA LYS A 77 4.20 -13.20 2.64
C LYS A 77 2.98 -13.90 2.03
N PRO A 78 2.94 -14.07 0.69
CA PRO A 78 1.84 -14.74 0.02
C PRO A 78 1.81 -16.26 0.24
N LYS A 79 2.93 -16.84 0.70
CA LYS A 79 3.11 -18.29 0.91
C LYS A 79 3.85 -18.55 2.21
N GLY A 80 3.51 -19.67 2.86
CA GLY A 80 4.03 -20.04 4.18
C GLY A 80 3.48 -19.12 5.26
N ASP A 81 4.24 -18.95 6.35
CA ASP A 81 3.84 -18.07 7.44
C ASP A 81 3.76 -16.62 6.93
N PRO A 82 2.60 -15.95 7.01
CA PRO A 82 2.43 -14.59 6.45
C PRO A 82 3.38 -13.57 7.08
N ILE A 83 3.74 -13.77 8.35
CA ILE A 83 4.71 -12.96 9.09
C ILE A 83 5.83 -13.88 9.56
N ASP A 84 7.09 -13.48 9.37
CA ASP A 84 8.23 -14.25 9.84
C ASP A 84 8.22 -14.39 11.37
N ASN A 85 8.54 -15.59 11.85
CA ASN A 85 8.63 -15.92 13.28
C ASN A 85 7.33 -15.64 14.07
N LEU A 86 6.17 -15.67 13.40
CA LEU A 86 4.88 -15.48 14.04
C LEU A 86 4.54 -16.64 15.00
N HIS A 87 4.98 -17.85 14.70
CA HIS A 87 4.73 -19.00 15.56
C HIS A 87 5.85 -19.20 16.57
N ARG A 88 5.46 -19.46 17.83
CA ARG A 88 6.39 -19.89 18.88
C ARG A 88 7.09 -21.20 18.45
N PRO A 89 8.39 -21.37 18.72
CA PRO A 89 9.07 -22.65 18.49
C PRO A 89 8.36 -23.82 19.19
N ALA A 90 8.25 -24.97 18.51
CA ALA A 90 7.45 -26.11 18.98
C ALA A 90 7.87 -26.67 20.36
N HIS A 91 9.14 -26.49 20.75
CA HIS A 91 9.69 -26.97 22.02
C HIS A 91 9.49 -25.99 23.20
N MET A 92 8.92 -24.82 22.95
CA MET A 92 8.69 -23.79 23.95
C MET A 92 7.21 -23.74 24.32
N ASN A 93 6.89 -23.61 25.61
CA ASN A 93 5.54 -23.34 26.08
C ASN A 93 5.31 -21.83 26.34
N ASP A 94 4.06 -21.45 26.59
CA ASP A 94 3.68 -20.04 26.72
C ASP A 94 4.39 -19.36 27.90
N ALA A 95 4.46 -20.05 29.04
CA ALA A 95 5.13 -19.54 30.23
C ALA A 95 6.65 -19.33 30.01
N GLN A 96 7.31 -20.19 29.23
CA GLN A 96 8.72 -20.03 28.86
C GLN A 96 8.92 -18.82 27.96
N GLN A 97 8.08 -18.66 26.93
CA GLN A 97 8.15 -17.53 26.02
C GLN A 97 7.91 -16.20 26.75
N GLN A 98 6.90 -16.14 27.64
CA GLN A 98 6.62 -14.96 28.45
C GLN A 98 7.82 -14.57 29.33
N ARG A 99 8.48 -15.53 29.98
CA ARG A 99 9.70 -15.26 30.77
C ARG A 99 10.84 -14.73 29.92
N GLN A 100 11.05 -15.29 28.73
CA GLN A 100 12.09 -14.83 27.81
C GLN A 100 11.81 -13.40 27.32
N LEU A 101 10.57 -13.10 26.96
CA LEU A 101 10.16 -11.76 26.54
C LEU A 101 10.25 -10.74 27.69
N ALA A 102 9.89 -11.14 28.91
CA ALA A 102 10.05 -10.29 30.09
C ALA A 102 11.52 -9.95 30.37
N LEU A 103 12.43 -10.94 30.23
CA LEU A 103 13.86 -10.71 30.35
C LEU A 103 14.38 -9.79 29.24
N LEU A 104 14.00 -10.03 27.98
CA LEU A 104 14.36 -9.17 26.85
C LEU A 104 13.88 -7.74 27.06
N LYS A 105 12.64 -7.56 27.53
CA LYS A 105 12.08 -6.24 27.85
C LYS A 105 12.89 -5.52 28.93
N LYS A 106 13.30 -6.24 29.98
CA LYS A 106 14.15 -5.70 31.04
C LYS A 106 15.51 -5.24 30.50
N LEU A 107 16.21 -6.12 29.77
CA LEU A 107 17.52 -5.82 29.18
C LEU A 107 17.45 -4.65 28.19
N ASN A 108 16.40 -4.62 27.37
CA ASN A 108 16.16 -3.53 26.43
C ASN A 108 15.87 -2.21 27.16
N GLY A 109 15.13 -2.24 28.27
CA GLY A 109 14.89 -1.06 29.12
C GLY A 109 16.17 -0.52 29.74
N GLU A 110 17.00 -1.39 30.34
CA GLU A 110 18.30 -1.02 30.88
C GLU A 110 19.23 -0.46 29.78
N HIS A 111 19.20 -1.03 28.57
CA HIS A 111 19.98 -0.52 27.45
C HIS A 111 19.49 0.86 26.97
N ALA A 112 18.17 1.06 26.89
CA ALA A 112 17.56 2.34 26.49
C ALA A 112 17.85 3.46 27.50
N GLU A 113 17.83 3.17 28.80
CA GLU A 113 18.23 4.13 29.85
C GLU A 113 19.67 4.62 29.68
N ASN A 114 20.57 3.75 29.20
CA ASN A 114 21.96 4.09 28.95
C ASN A 114 22.20 4.80 27.60
N HIS A 115 21.22 4.80 26.68
CA HIS A 115 21.32 5.40 25.34
C HIS A 115 20.13 6.32 25.05
N PRO A 116 19.92 7.38 25.85
CA PRO A 116 18.80 8.29 25.66
C PRO A 116 18.87 8.95 24.28
N GLY A 117 17.79 8.80 23.50
CA GLY A 117 17.68 9.36 22.15
C GLY A 117 17.98 8.38 21.00
N ASP A 118 18.28 7.11 21.28
CA ASP A 118 18.37 6.07 20.25
C ASP A 118 16.96 5.62 19.77
N ALA A 119 16.41 6.37 18.82
CA ALA A 119 15.10 6.08 18.24
C ALA A 119 15.05 4.74 17.47
N GLU A 120 16.21 4.22 17.03
CA GLU A 120 16.26 2.94 16.31
C GLU A 120 16.09 1.78 17.27
N LEU A 121 16.75 1.83 18.43
CA LEU A 121 16.57 0.86 19.51
C LEU A 121 15.10 0.79 19.96
N ASP A 122 14.50 1.95 20.27
CA ASP A 122 13.10 2.03 20.70
C ASP A 122 12.14 1.44 19.67
N ALA A 123 12.37 1.72 18.39
CA ALA A 123 11.54 1.20 17.30
C ALA A 123 11.69 -0.33 17.17
N ARG A 124 12.91 -0.87 17.33
CA ARG A 124 13.14 -2.33 17.34
C ARG A 124 12.42 -3.01 18.50
N ILE A 125 12.46 -2.44 19.70
CA ILE A 125 11.75 -2.96 20.89
C ILE A 125 10.24 -3.03 20.61
N LYS A 126 9.65 -1.93 20.12
CA LYS A 126 8.22 -1.87 19.80
C LYS A 126 7.81 -2.87 18.73
N SER A 127 8.65 -3.10 17.72
CA SER A 127 8.42 -4.09 16.67
C SER A 127 8.37 -5.52 17.22
N PHE A 128 9.25 -5.89 18.15
CA PHE A 128 9.21 -7.21 18.79
C PHE A 128 7.97 -7.40 19.68
N GLU A 129 7.58 -6.37 20.44
CA GLU A 129 6.36 -6.41 21.25
C GLU A 129 5.09 -6.51 20.40
N LEU A 130 5.08 -5.85 19.23
CA LEU A 130 4.00 -6.00 18.26
C LEU A 130 3.96 -7.42 17.69
N ALA A 131 5.10 -7.97 17.26
CA ALA A 131 5.18 -9.34 16.74
C ALA A 131 4.65 -10.39 17.75
N TYR A 132 4.96 -10.22 19.05
CA TYR A 132 4.40 -11.07 20.10
C TYR A 132 2.87 -10.98 20.20
N ARG A 133 2.31 -9.76 20.18
CA ARG A 133 0.85 -9.57 20.22
C ARG A 133 0.16 -10.12 18.98
N MET A 134 0.80 -9.99 17.82
CA MET A 134 0.31 -10.53 16.55
C MET A 134 0.17 -12.05 16.58
N GLN A 135 0.93 -12.79 17.40
CA GLN A 135 0.83 -14.26 17.44
C GLN A 135 -0.59 -14.75 17.75
N ASN A 136 -1.33 -14.01 18.58
CA ASN A 136 -2.72 -14.34 18.93
C ASN A 136 -3.75 -13.71 17.99
N SER A 137 -3.50 -12.51 17.47
CA SER A 137 -4.51 -11.76 16.70
C SER A 137 -4.37 -11.88 15.18
N ALA A 138 -3.16 -12.07 14.66
CA ALA A 138 -2.90 -12.16 13.23
C ALA A 138 -3.55 -13.41 12.58
N PRO A 139 -3.52 -14.62 13.20
CA PRO A 139 -4.19 -15.78 12.62
C PRO A 139 -5.69 -15.53 12.38
N GLU A 140 -6.38 -14.93 13.34
CA GLU A 140 -7.78 -14.60 13.19
C GLU A 140 -7.98 -13.51 12.12
N ALA A 141 -7.16 -12.46 12.10
CA ALA A 141 -7.27 -11.39 11.11
C ALA A 141 -7.10 -11.90 9.67
N LEU A 142 -6.22 -12.89 9.47
CA LEU A 142 -5.88 -13.47 8.16
C LEU A 142 -6.77 -14.66 7.75
N ASP A 143 -7.56 -15.21 8.67
CA ASP A 143 -8.45 -16.34 8.41
C ASP A 143 -9.72 -15.89 7.65
N ILE A 144 -9.56 -15.79 6.33
CA ILE A 144 -10.66 -15.50 5.39
C ILE A 144 -11.58 -16.69 5.16
N GLU A 145 -11.19 -17.91 5.56
CA GLU A 145 -12.00 -19.11 5.33
C GLU A 145 -13.26 -19.13 6.20
N ARG A 146 -13.24 -18.38 7.30
CA ARG A 146 -14.40 -18.16 8.19
C ARG A 146 -15.45 -17.19 7.61
N GLU A 147 -15.16 -16.49 6.53
CA GLU A 147 -16.13 -15.58 5.92
C GLU A 147 -17.28 -16.37 5.27
N PRO A 148 -18.52 -15.87 5.32
CA PRO A 148 -19.65 -16.53 4.68
C PRO A 148 -19.43 -16.74 3.17
N GLU A 149 -19.96 -17.83 2.62
CA GLU A 149 -19.82 -18.15 1.18
C GLU A 149 -20.34 -17.05 0.25
N HIS A 150 -21.37 -16.30 0.65
CA HIS A 150 -21.85 -15.17 -0.15
C HIS A 150 -20.83 -14.03 -0.23
N ILE A 151 -20.03 -13.80 0.82
CA ILE A 151 -18.93 -12.83 0.82
C ILE A 151 -17.78 -13.36 -0.04
N LYS A 152 -17.41 -14.64 0.11
CA LYS A 152 -16.38 -15.24 -0.76
C LYS A 152 -16.74 -15.10 -2.25
N LYS A 153 -18.00 -15.38 -2.59
CA LYS A 153 -18.53 -15.21 -3.96
C LYS A 153 -18.52 -13.74 -4.41
N LEU A 154 -18.88 -12.79 -3.54
CA LEU A 154 -18.85 -11.36 -3.86
C LEU A 154 -17.47 -10.89 -4.33
N TYR A 155 -16.39 -11.41 -3.74
CA TYR A 155 -15.01 -11.06 -4.11
C TYR A 155 -14.47 -11.87 -5.31
N GLY A 156 -15.16 -12.93 -5.75
CA GLY A 156 -14.65 -13.86 -6.76
C GLY A 156 -13.67 -14.91 -6.23
N ILE A 157 -13.73 -15.26 -4.93
CA ILE A 157 -12.92 -16.36 -4.38
C ILE A 157 -13.34 -17.68 -5.02
N GLY A 158 -12.36 -18.45 -5.47
CA GLY A 158 -12.54 -19.66 -6.27
C GLY A 158 -12.58 -19.43 -7.79
N GLU A 159 -12.66 -18.18 -8.26
CA GLU A 159 -12.57 -17.87 -9.69
C GLU A 159 -11.12 -17.95 -10.18
N LYS A 160 -10.88 -18.69 -11.26
CA LYS A 160 -9.54 -19.02 -11.75
C LYS A 160 -8.69 -17.78 -12.07
N ASN A 161 -9.31 -16.71 -12.57
CA ASN A 161 -8.63 -15.47 -12.94
C ASN A 161 -8.27 -14.62 -11.72
N CYS A 162 -9.15 -14.49 -10.72
CA CYS A 162 -9.00 -13.46 -9.70
C CYS A 162 -8.90 -13.98 -8.24
N ASP A 163 -9.02 -15.28 -7.96
CA ASP A 163 -9.02 -15.85 -6.59
C ASP A 163 -7.90 -15.28 -5.71
N HIS A 164 -6.70 -15.20 -6.26
CA HIS A 164 -5.53 -14.75 -5.54
C HIS A 164 -5.61 -13.28 -5.09
N PHE A 165 -6.14 -12.39 -5.93
CA PHE A 165 -6.33 -10.98 -5.63
C PHE A 165 -7.60 -10.76 -4.80
N ALA A 166 -8.65 -11.56 -5.03
CA ALA A 166 -9.86 -11.64 -4.21
C ALA A 166 -9.54 -11.88 -2.73
N ARG A 167 -8.67 -12.85 -2.45
CA ARG A 167 -8.21 -13.17 -1.09
C ARG A 167 -7.45 -12.00 -0.44
N GLN A 168 -6.66 -11.25 -1.21
CA GLN A 168 -5.96 -10.06 -0.72
C GLN A 168 -6.92 -8.92 -0.41
N CYS A 169 -7.89 -8.64 -1.30
CA CYS A 169 -8.94 -7.64 -1.05
C CYS A 169 -9.76 -7.98 0.19
N LEU A 170 -10.18 -9.25 0.37
CA LEU A 170 -10.92 -9.68 1.55
C LEU A 170 -10.08 -9.58 2.83
N THR A 171 -8.79 -9.93 2.76
CA THR A 171 -7.85 -9.73 3.86
C THR A 171 -7.73 -8.24 4.20
N ALA A 172 -7.62 -7.36 3.19
CA ALA A 172 -7.54 -5.92 3.38
C ALA A 172 -8.77 -5.36 4.09
N ARG A 173 -9.99 -5.77 3.71
CA ARG A 173 -11.21 -5.39 4.43
C ARG A 173 -11.13 -5.79 5.90
N ARG A 174 -10.74 -7.03 6.19
CA ARG A 174 -10.60 -7.54 7.58
C ARG A 174 -9.56 -6.78 8.39
N MET A 175 -8.50 -6.27 7.75
CA MET A 175 -7.49 -5.42 8.37
C MET A 175 -8.05 -4.03 8.69
N VAL A 176 -8.77 -3.40 7.75
CA VAL A 176 -9.43 -2.11 7.96
C VAL A 176 -10.41 -2.20 9.13
N GLU A 177 -11.25 -3.24 9.17
CA GLU A 177 -12.17 -3.49 10.30
C GLU A 177 -11.49 -3.59 11.67
N ARG A 178 -10.23 -4.01 11.69
CA ARG A 178 -9.45 -4.20 12.92
C ARG A 178 -8.53 -3.02 13.22
N GLY A 179 -8.74 -1.88 12.55
CA GLY A 179 -8.05 -0.62 12.82
C GLY A 179 -6.65 -0.53 12.21
N VAL A 180 -6.34 -1.32 11.18
CA VAL A 180 -5.13 -1.11 10.36
C VAL A 180 -5.32 0.17 9.55
N ARG A 181 -4.41 1.14 9.71
CA ARG A 181 -4.53 2.49 9.13
C ARG A 181 -4.24 2.55 7.64
N PHE A 182 -3.36 1.68 7.14
CA PHE A 182 -2.96 1.68 5.74
C PHE A 182 -2.73 0.25 5.26
N VAL A 183 -3.41 -0.14 4.18
CA VAL A 183 -3.22 -1.43 3.53
C VAL A 183 -2.87 -1.18 2.08
N GLN A 184 -1.74 -1.75 1.63
CA GLN A 184 -1.28 -1.64 0.24
C GLN A 184 -1.28 -3.02 -0.41
N ILE A 185 -1.87 -3.12 -1.59
CA ILE A 185 -1.88 -4.34 -2.40
C ILE A 185 -1.19 -4.04 -3.73
N TYR A 186 -0.22 -4.88 -4.12
CA TYR A 186 0.39 -4.84 -5.44
C TYR A 186 -0.19 -5.94 -6.34
N SER A 187 -0.69 -5.54 -7.51
CA SER A 187 -1.10 -6.44 -8.59
C SER A 187 0.05 -6.58 -9.60
N GLY A 188 0.48 -7.81 -9.88
CA GLY A 188 1.67 -8.07 -10.68
C GLY A 188 2.98 -7.87 -9.93
N GLY A 189 4.08 -8.24 -10.59
CA GLY A 189 5.41 -8.29 -9.98
C GLY A 189 6.51 -7.59 -10.75
N MET A 190 7.61 -8.29 -10.99
CA MET A 190 8.90 -7.65 -11.28
C MET A 190 9.14 -7.34 -12.76
N GLU A 191 8.61 -8.13 -13.70
CA GLU A 191 9.09 -8.11 -15.09
C GLU A 191 7.97 -8.12 -16.14
N ASN A 192 7.96 -7.09 -17.00
CA ASN A 192 7.25 -7.07 -18.28
C ASN A 192 5.82 -7.64 -18.18
N GLN A 193 5.57 -8.75 -18.87
CA GLN A 193 4.25 -9.38 -18.96
C GLN A 193 3.76 -10.00 -17.64
N ARG A 194 4.62 -10.08 -16.61
CA ARG A 194 4.28 -10.52 -15.25
C ARG A 194 3.87 -9.34 -14.34
N SER A 195 3.84 -8.13 -14.88
CA SER A 195 3.26 -6.94 -14.26
C SER A 195 2.45 -6.16 -15.30
N TRP A 196 1.96 -4.98 -14.92
CA TRP A 196 1.32 -4.00 -15.83
C TRP A 196 2.32 -3.38 -16.83
N ASP A 197 3.21 -4.20 -17.38
CA ASP A 197 4.30 -3.83 -18.27
C ASP A 197 4.16 -4.45 -19.68
N GLY A 198 3.05 -4.05 -20.34
CA GLY A 198 2.55 -4.49 -21.65
C GLY A 198 3.39 -4.13 -22.89
N HIS A 199 4.71 -4.38 -22.91
CA HIS A 199 5.59 -4.10 -24.08
C HIS A 199 5.42 -5.08 -25.25
N SER A 200 4.87 -6.26 -24.99
CA SER A 200 4.74 -7.33 -26.00
C SER A 200 3.31 -7.51 -26.50
N ASP A 201 2.31 -7.35 -25.64
CA ASP A 201 0.90 -7.54 -25.98
C ASP A 201 0.06 -6.74 -25.00
N ILE A 202 -0.34 -5.52 -25.39
CA ILE A 202 -1.08 -4.64 -24.48
C ILE A 202 -2.46 -5.20 -24.15
N GLN A 203 -3.13 -5.82 -25.13
CA GLN A 203 -4.49 -6.31 -24.98
C GLN A 203 -4.51 -7.54 -24.07
N GLY A 204 -3.61 -8.49 -24.32
CA GLY A 204 -3.44 -9.66 -23.46
C GLY A 204 -3.04 -9.28 -22.04
N ASN A 205 -2.03 -8.40 -21.90
CA ASN A 205 -1.51 -7.99 -20.60
C ASN A 205 -2.54 -7.21 -19.76
N HIS A 206 -3.02 -6.06 -20.25
CA HIS A 206 -3.93 -5.22 -19.46
C HIS A 206 -5.31 -5.88 -19.33
N GLY A 207 -5.77 -6.65 -20.33
CA GLY A 207 -6.99 -7.43 -20.22
C GLY A 207 -6.92 -8.51 -19.13
N GLN A 208 -5.77 -9.20 -19.03
CA GLN A 208 -5.53 -10.14 -17.94
C GLN A 208 -5.58 -9.43 -16.59
N PHE A 209 -4.71 -8.44 -16.35
CA PHE A 209 -4.63 -7.82 -15.02
C PHE A 209 -5.92 -7.08 -14.63
N ALA A 210 -6.62 -6.45 -15.58
CA ALA A 210 -7.94 -5.90 -15.32
C ALA A 210 -8.91 -6.99 -14.85
N GLY A 211 -8.95 -8.13 -15.55
CA GLY A 211 -9.78 -9.28 -15.16
C GLY A 211 -9.35 -9.98 -13.86
N GLU A 212 -8.11 -9.78 -13.39
CA GLU A 212 -7.65 -10.24 -12.08
C GLU A 212 -8.12 -9.30 -10.95
N THR A 213 -8.27 -8.00 -11.21
CA THR A 213 -8.56 -6.99 -10.18
C THR A 213 -10.01 -6.50 -10.13
N ASP A 214 -10.75 -6.57 -11.25
CA ASP A 214 -12.09 -5.97 -11.40
C ASP A 214 -13.11 -6.49 -10.37
N THR A 215 -13.43 -7.80 -10.40
CA THR A 215 -14.37 -8.42 -9.46
C THR A 215 -13.94 -8.25 -7.99
N PRO A 216 -12.67 -8.52 -7.60
CA PRO A 216 -12.23 -8.31 -6.22
C PRO A 216 -12.37 -6.88 -5.69
N ILE A 217 -12.05 -5.86 -6.51
CA ILE A 217 -12.15 -4.45 -6.08
C ILE A 217 -13.61 -4.05 -5.97
N ALA A 218 -14.45 -4.46 -6.92
CA ALA A 218 -15.90 -4.25 -6.82
C ALA A 218 -16.47 -4.89 -5.54
N GLY A 219 -16.03 -6.12 -5.22
CA GLY A 219 -16.38 -6.81 -3.99
C GLY A 219 -15.92 -6.07 -2.73
N LEU A 220 -14.69 -5.56 -2.72
CA LEU A 220 -14.14 -4.75 -1.61
C LEU A 220 -14.95 -3.48 -1.37
N LEU A 221 -15.23 -2.70 -2.42
CA LEU A 221 -16.01 -1.47 -2.31
C LEU A 221 -17.43 -1.75 -1.80
N THR A 222 -18.07 -2.79 -2.35
CA THR A 222 -19.43 -3.20 -1.95
C THR A 222 -19.46 -3.66 -0.49
N ASP A 223 -18.51 -4.48 -0.05
CA ASP A 223 -18.45 -5.01 1.32
C ASP A 223 -18.12 -3.90 2.33
N LEU A 224 -17.22 -2.96 1.98
CA LEU A 224 -16.96 -1.76 2.80
C LEU A 224 -18.22 -0.89 2.94
N GLU A 225 -19.00 -0.72 1.87
CA GLU A 225 -20.25 0.03 1.92
C GLU A 225 -21.29 -0.67 2.78
N GLN A 226 -21.50 -1.97 2.61
CA GLN A 226 -22.44 -2.78 3.40
C GLN A 226 -22.14 -2.72 4.91
N ARG A 227 -20.87 -2.59 5.28
CA ARG A 227 -20.41 -2.46 6.67
C ARG A 227 -20.40 -1.03 7.18
N GLY A 228 -20.72 -0.06 6.34
CA GLY A 228 -20.66 1.36 6.67
C GLY A 228 -19.25 1.90 6.86
N LEU A 229 -18.23 1.18 6.37
CA LEU A 229 -16.81 1.54 6.48
C LEU A 229 -16.31 2.39 5.31
N LEU A 230 -16.99 2.32 4.15
CA LEU A 230 -16.54 3.04 2.95
C LEU A 230 -16.49 4.57 3.16
N LYS A 231 -17.40 5.13 3.95
CA LYS A 231 -17.38 6.56 4.29
C LYS A 231 -16.15 6.98 5.10
N ASP A 232 -15.57 6.05 5.86
CA ASP A 232 -14.42 6.27 6.75
C ASP A 232 -13.12 5.67 6.17
N THR A 233 -13.19 5.04 4.99
CA THR A 233 -12.06 4.38 4.33
C THR A 233 -11.84 4.99 2.95
N LEU A 234 -10.67 5.59 2.74
CA LEU A 234 -10.25 6.04 1.42
C LEU A 234 -9.62 4.87 0.64
N VAL A 235 -10.24 4.48 -0.47
CA VAL A 235 -9.70 3.50 -1.42
C VAL A 235 -9.08 4.25 -2.60
N VAL A 236 -7.83 3.94 -2.92
CA VAL A 236 -7.09 4.53 -4.05
C VAL A 236 -6.58 3.42 -4.94
N TRP A 237 -6.84 3.52 -6.24
CA TRP A 237 -6.34 2.59 -7.24
C TRP A 237 -5.64 3.36 -8.36
N GLY A 238 -4.50 2.85 -8.79
CA GLY A 238 -3.73 3.41 -9.88
C GLY A 238 -2.40 2.70 -10.05
N GLY A 239 -1.56 3.28 -10.89
CA GLY A 239 -0.20 2.81 -11.17
C GLY A 239 0.75 3.97 -11.40
N GLU A 240 2.01 3.67 -11.64
CA GLU A 240 3.10 4.63 -11.73
C GLU A 240 3.15 5.45 -13.04
N PHE A 241 2.50 4.96 -14.09
CA PHE A 241 2.34 5.63 -15.39
C PHE A 241 1.34 4.87 -16.27
N GLY A 242 1.03 5.44 -17.43
CA GLY A 242 0.19 4.84 -18.45
C GLY A 242 1.03 4.18 -19.54
N ARG A 243 0.38 3.87 -20.67
CA ARG A 243 1.05 3.41 -21.89
C ARG A 243 0.81 4.40 -23.02
N LEU A 244 1.78 4.58 -23.89
CA LEU A 244 1.66 5.52 -25.01
C LEU A 244 0.47 5.12 -25.90
N PRO A 245 -0.17 6.07 -26.60
CA PRO A 245 -1.18 5.76 -27.61
C PRO A 245 -0.60 5.22 -28.92
N LEU A 246 0.69 4.86 -28.92
CA LEU A 246 1.46 4.45 -30.09
C LEU A 246 2.03 3.05 -29.85
N SER A 247 2.13 2.26 -30.93
CA SER A 247 2.88 1.01 -30.94
C SER A 247 3.91 1.01 -32.06
N GLN A 248 5.09 0.46 -31.78
CA GLN A 248 6.16 0.29 -32.77
C GLN A 248 5.99 -0.97 -33.62
N LYS A 249 5.00 -1.83 -33.30
CA LYS A 249 4.76 -3.11 -33.97
C LYS A 249 3.30 -3.22 -34.42
N SER A 250 3.07 -3.88 -35.55
CA SER A 250 1.72 -4.07 -36.12
C SER A 250 1.00 -5.32 -35.59
N ALA A 251 1.72 -6.42 -35.31
CA ALA A 251 1.15 -7.66 -34.77
C ALA A 251 1.48 -7.80 -33.28
N LYS A 252 0.46 -8.06 -32.44
CA LYS A 252 0.53 -7.97 -30.97
C LYS A 252 1.17 -6.66 -30.52
N PRO A 253 0.48 -5.53 -30.68
CA PRO A 253 1.06 -4.22 -30.41
C PRO A 253 1.17 -4.00 -28.90
N GLY A 254 2.31 -4.32 -28.31
CA GLY A 254 2.68 -3.73 -27.04
C GLY A 254 2.96 -2.23 -27.17
N ARG A 255 2.96 -1.52 -26.04
CA ARG A 255 3.13 -0.06 -26.00
C ARG A 255 4.17 0.33 -24.96
N ASP A 256 4.94 1.37 -25.25
CA ASP A 256 5.94 1.93 -24.34
C ASP A 256 5.28 2.76 -23.22
N HIS A 257 6.05 3.16 -22.22
CA HIS A 257 5.58 3.88 -21.03
C HIS A 257 5.15 5.30 -21.35
N ASN A 258 4.03 5.72 -20.76
CA ASN A 258 3.54 7.10 -20.81
C ASN A 258 3.49 7.73 -19.41
N PRO A 259 4.57 8.42 -18.98
CA PRO A 259 4.57 9.13 -17.70
C PRO A 259 3.71 10.40 -17.72
N HIS A 260 3.28 10.87 -18.90
CA HIS A 260 2.60 12.14 -19.09
C HIS A 260 1.08 12.04 -19.10
N CYS A 261 0.51 10.83 -19.24
CA CYS A 261 -0.94 10.62 -19.19
C CYS A 261 -1.28 9.23 -18.64
N PHE A 262 -2.03 9.20 -17.54
CA PHE A 262 -2.55 7.98 -16.92
C PHE A 262 -3.68 8.31 -15.94
N THR A 263 -4.42 7.28 -15.54
CA THR A 263 -5.59 7.42 -14.67
C THR A 263 -5.31 6.83 -13.29
N THR A 264 -5.85 7.47 -12.28
CA THR A 264 -5.98 6.98 -10.90
C THR A 264 -7.40 7.31 -10.47
N TRP A 265 -8.04 6.45 -9.69
CA TRP A 265 -9.34 6.76 -9.11
C TRP A 265 -9.32 6.59 -7.60
N MET A 266 -10.24 7.31 -6.94
CA MET A 266 -10.42 7.29 -5.49
C MET A 266 -11.90 7.06 -5.18
N ALA A 267 -12.19 6.34 -4.10
CA ALA A 267 -13.54 6.09 -3.63
C ALA A 267 -13.58 6.07 -2.09
N GLY A 268 -14.73 6.41 -1.52
CA GLY A 268 -14.91 6.46 -0.07
C GLY A 268 -14.15 7.61 0.58
N GLY A 269 -14.10 7.63 1.92
CA GLY A 269 -13.30 8.57 2.70
C GLY A 269 -13.56 10.05 2.36
N GLY A 270 -14.81 10.43 2.05
CA GLY A 270 -15.19 11.80 1.69
C GLY A 270 -14.86 12.24 0.25
N ILE A 271 -14.54 11.31 -0.65
CA ILE A 271 -14.40 11.61 -2.09
C ILE A 271 -15.78 11.71 -2.75
N LYS A 272 -15.95 12.71 -3.61
CA LYS A 272 -17.17 12.94 -4.38
C LYS A 272 -17.32 11.91 -5.51
N GLY A 273 -18.36 11.08 -5.42
CA GLY A 273 -18.67 10.07 -6.44
C GLY A 273 -19.11 10.67 -7.77
N GLY A 274 -18.85 9.94 -8.87
CA GLY A 274 -19.29 10.30 -10.23
C GLY A 274 -18.55 11.50 -10.85
N VAL A 275 -17.37 11.84 -10.33
CA VAL A 275 -16.55 12.95 -10.84
C VAL A 275 -15.38 12.42 -11.65
N SER A 276 -15.14 13.05 -12.80
CA SER A 276 -13.88 12.95 -13.56
C SER A 276 -13.17 14.30 -13.48
N TYR A 277 -11.84 14.29 -13.34
CA TYR A 277 -11.04 15.51 -13.22
C TYR A 277 -9.72 15.34 -13.98
N GLY A 278 -9.40 16.33 -14.82
CA GLY A 278 -8.31 16.24 -15.78
C GLY A 278 -8.72 15.55 -17.08
N GLU A 279 -8.09 15.96 -18.18
CA GLU A 279 -8.31 15.36 -19.51
C GLU A 279 -6.98 15.20 -20.26
N SER A 280 -6.88 14.14 -21.06
CA SER A 280 -5.77 13.98 -22.00
C SER A 280 -5.94 14.91 -23.22
N ASP A 281 -4.87 15.06 -23.99
CA ASP A 281 -5.02 15.52 -25.38
C ASP A 281 -5.84 14.53 -26.21
N GLU A 282 -6.18 14.93 -27.44
CA GLU A 282 -7.07 14.18 -28.35
C GLU A 282 -6.61 12.74 -28.63
N ILE A 283 -5.30 12.50 -28.56
CA ILE A 283 -4.70 11.19 -28.86
C ILE A 283 -4.30 10.41 -27.61
N GLY A 284 -4.43 10.97 -26.40
CA GLY A 284 -4.03 10.31 -25.15
C GLY A 284 -2.51 10.31 -24.89
N HIS A 285 -1.76 11.21 -25.50
CA HIS A 285 -0.30 11.31 -25.34
C HIS A 285 0.10 12.01 -24.04
N HIS A 286 -0.58 13.07 -23.64
CA HIS A 286 -0.29 13.79 -22.39
C HIS A 286 -1.56 14.39 -21.77
N ALA A 287 -1.55 14.63 -20.45
CA ALA A 287 -2.60 15.42 -19.79
C ALA A 287 -2.59 16.87 -20.32
N ALA A 288 -3.73 17.33 -20.84
CA ALA A 288 -3.89 18.64 -21.47
C ALA A 288 -4.68 19.62 -20.60
N VAL A 289 -5.75 19.15 -19.96
CA VAL A 289 -6.65 19.95 -19.11
C VAL A 289 -6.51 19.51 -17.65
N ASP A 290 -6.56 20.48 -16.72
CA ASP A 290 -6.59 20.26 -15.27
C ASP A 290 -5.60 19.19 -14.77
N LYS A 291 -4.34 19.37 -15.18
CA LYS A 291 -3.26 18.40 -14.95
C LYS A 291 -3.04 18.20 -13.44
N VAL A 292 -2.93 16.94 -13.05
CA VAL A 292 -2.67 16.52 -11.67
C VAL A 292 -1.27 15.93 -11.57
N HIS A 293 -0.48 16.45 -10.63
CA HIS A 293 0.79 15.83 -10.26
C HIS A 293 0.60 14.80 -9.13
N VAL A 294 1.53 13.86 -8.98
CA VAL A 294 1.46 12.88 -7.88
C VAL A 294 1.48 13.55 -6.50
N ASN A 295 2.17 14.68 -6.37
CA ASN A 295 2.18 15.48 -5.13
C ASN A 295 0.79 16.07 -4.82
N ASP A 296 -0.04 16.36 -5.84
CA ASP A 296 -1.43 16.82 -5.65
C ASP A 296 -2.32 15.66 -5.21
N LEU A 297 -2.11 14.47 -5.76
CA LEU A 297 -2.75 13.24 -5.30
C LEU A 297 -2.41 12.97 -3.82
N HIS A 298 -1.13 13.05 -3.44
CA HIS A 298 -0.69 12.88 -2.05
C HIS A 298 -1.22 13.96 -1.12
N ALA A 299 -1.24 15.22 -1.55
CA ALA A 299 -1.86 16.31 -0.79
C ALA A 299 -3.34 16.02 -0.53
N THR A 300 -4.05 15.52 -1.55
CA THR A 300 -5.48 15.17 -1.44
C THR A 300 -5.70 13.96 -0.54
N ILE A 301 -4.88 12.91 -0.64
CA ILE A 301 -4.92 11.76 0.29
C ILE A 301 -4.74 12.24 1.74
N LEU A 302 -3.72 13.05 2.02
CA LEU A 302 -3.46 13.56 3.36
C LEU A 302 -4.59 14.46 3.85
N HIS A 303 -5.18 15.28 2.98
CA HIS A 303 -6.33 16.12 3.29
C HIS A 303 -7.55 15.29 3.71
N GLN A 304 -7.89 14.24 2.96
CA GLN A 304 -9.00 13.34 3.31
C GLN A 304 -8.77 12.59 4.63
N LEU A 305 -7.51 12.40 5.02
CA LEU A 305 -7.12 11.83 6.32
C LEU A 305 -7.08 12.86 7.45
N GLY A 306 -7.49 14.11 7.18
CA GLY A 306 -7.56 15.18 8.18
C GLY A 306 -6.25 15.94 8.41
N PHE A 307 -5.23 15.75 7.56
CA PHE A 307 -3.96 16.46 7.67
C PHE A 307 -3.90 17.70 6.79
N ASP A 308 -3.23 18.72 7.33
CA ASP A 308 -2.58 19.73 6.51
C ASP A 308 -1.23 19.17 6.04
N HIS A 309 -1.14 18.82 4.75
CA HIS A 309 0.05 18.19 4.16
C HIS A 309 1.31 19.06 4.28
N GLU A 310 1.15 20.38 4.45
CA GLU A 310 2.26 21.30 4.60
C GLU A 310 2.84 21.30 6.01
N LYS A 311 2.02 20.94 7.01
CA LYS A 311 2.38 20.92 8.44
C LYS A 311 2.85 19.55 8.92
N LEU A 312 2.41 18.47 8.27
CA LEU A 312 2.91 17.12 8.56
C LEU A 312 4.37 16.99 8.06
N THR A 313 5.31 17.34 8.94
CA THR A 313 6.73 17.41 8.61
C THR A 313 7.59 16.60 9.58
N TYR A 314 8.76 16.16 9.12
CA TYR A 314 9.77 15.50 9.95
C TYR A 314 11.14 16.15 9.72
N VAL A 315 11.89 16.39 10.80
CA VAL A 315 13.24 17.00 10.72
C VAL A 315 14.27 15.89 10.52
N TYR A 316 14.97 15.94 9.39
CA TYR A 316 16.06 15.01 9.08
C TYR A 316 17.20 15.78 8.40
N ASN A 317 18.45 15.54 8.82
CA ASN A 317 19.64 16.22 8.30
C ASN A 317 19.48 17.76 8.19
N GLY A 318 18.88 18.39 9.20
CA GLY A 318 18.70 19.85 9.27
C GLY A 318 17.58 20.42 8.38
N ARG A 319 16.81 19.59 7.66
CA ARG A 319 15.69 20.01 6.82
C ARG A 319 14.37 19.41 7.32
N ARG A 320 13.29 20.19 7.23
CA ARG A 320 11.91 19.67 7.36
C ARG A 320 11.49 19.05 6.04
N PHE A 321 11.23 17.74 6.06
CA PHE A 321 10.67 16.99 4.95
C PHE A 321 9.16 16.80 5.13
N ARG A 322 8.43 16.71 4.02
CA ARG A 322 7.02 16.31 3.94
C ARG A 322 6.83 15.43 2.71
N LEU A 323 5.76 14.62 2.67
CA LEU A 323 5.47 13.68 1.57
C LEU A 323 5.43 14.38 0.19
N THR A 324 4.84 15.57 0.13
CA THR A 324 4.67 16.32 -1.12
C THR A 324 5.90 17.19 -1.49
N ASP A 325 7.04 16.99 -0.83
CA ASP A 325 8.27 17.78 -0.97
C ASP A 325 8.01 19.30 -0.92
N VAL A 326 8.27 20.07 -1.97
CA VAL A 326 7.98 21.52 -2.04
C VAL A 326 6.74 21.86 -2.87
N ALA A 327 5.94 20.84 -3.21
CA ALA A 327 4.78 20.94 -4.11
C ALA A 327 3.51 20.36 -3.45
N GLY A 328 2.49 20.14 -4.27
CA GLY A 328 1.20 19.56 -3.90
C GLY A 328 0.13 20.61 -3.63
N LYS A 329 -1.03 20.42 -4.25
CA LYS A 329 -2.28 21.14 -3.99
C LYS A 329 -3.41 20.12 -3.84
N VAL A 330 -4.32 20.38 -2.90
CA VAL A 330 -5.53 19.56 -2.75
C VAL A 330 -6.41 19.73 -3.98
N ILE A 331 -6.87 18.62 -4.54
CA ILE A 331 -7.77 18.58 -5.69
C ILE A 331 -9.20 18.78 -5.17
N HIS A 332 -9.54 20.00 -4.77
CA HIS A 332 -10.86 20.32 -4.21
C HIS A 332 -12.06 19.89 -5.07
N PRO A 333 -12.00 19.89 -6.43
CA PRO A 333 -13.14 19.46 -7.25
C PRO A 333 -13.60 18.01 -7.02
N ILE A 334 -12.75 17.13 -6.48
CA ILE A 334 -13.08 15.72 -6.20
C ILE A 334 -13.39 15.44 -4.72
N VAL A 335 -13.31 16.45 -3.85
CA VAL A 335 -13.64 16.34 -2.42
C VAL A 335 -15.12 16.69 -2.21
N ALA A 336 -15.81 15.95 -1.30
CA ALA A 336 -17.25 16.08 -1.04
C ALA A 336 -17.63 17.26 -0.14
#